data_AF-A0A1F2RT89-F1
#
_entry.id   AF-A0A1F2RT89-F1
#
_cell.length_a   1.000
_cell.length_b   1.000
_cell.length_c   1.000
_cell.angle_alpha   90.00
_cell.angle_beta   90.00
_cell.angle_gamma   90.00
#
_symmetry.space_group_name_H-M   'P 1'
#
loop_
_entity.id
_entity.type
_entity.pdbx_description
1 polymer ?
#
loop_
_entity_poly.entity_id
_entity_poly.type
_entity_poly.pdbx_seq_one_letter_code
_entity_poly.pdbx_strand_id
1 'polypeptide(L)'
;MPEKDLAMPVYAYCLLRTPSQQEWPVLQGIGGHPVFPSHCGRYTMLLSHLKKDFSFTPRSIVEHGQIVAHTFETHTVLPMRFGTVFPSEKHVENLIKENQRELLETFSRLRGKAEMRLKFQISSGNEAKGPAKKSPQKTLSLKKALTSSAPPAVDPKTHALAEKCVYWLREAFRPLQDTFSCRNLPGDDVAVDCAHLIEACRIEDYRKATSSLASAEMSDGSLRLSGPWPPYHFLPNSIRMPAPVVRASRPKYLAIAAQ
;
A
#
# COMPACT_ATOMS: atom_id res chain seq x y z
N MET A 1 18.51 -6.90 -41.34
CA MET A 1 17.85 -7.62 -40.22
C MET A 1 18.16 -6.83 -38.96
N PRO A 2 17.22 -6.07 -38.37
CA PRO A 2 17.53 -5.40 -37.12
C PRO A 2 17.56 -6.45 -36.01
N GLU A 3 18.68 -6.46 -35.29
CA GLU A 3 18.89 -7.17 -34.03
C GLU A 3 17.69 -6.90 -33.13
N LYS A 4 16.89 -7.92 -32.81
CA LYS A 4 15.90 -7.82 -31.74
C LYS A 4 16.71 -7.63 -30.47
N ASP A 5 16.90 -6.38 -30.05
CA ASP A 5 17.33 -6.05 -28.70
C ASP A 5 16.55 -6.95 -27.75
N LEU A 6 17.25 -7.88 -27.10
CA LEU A 6 16.68 -8.83 -26.17
C LEU A 6 16.37 -8.08 -24.87
N ALA A 7 15.43 -7.15 -24.95
CA ALA A 7 14.97 -6.31 -23.88
C ALA A 7 14.65 -7.19 -22.66
N MET A 8 15.49 -7.08 -21.63
CA MET A 8 15.31 -7.82 -20.39
C MET A 8 14.27 -7.11 -19.53
N PRO A 9 13.21 -7.81 -19.10
CA PRO A 9 12.23 -7.22 -18.22
C PRO A 9 12.86 -6.85 -16.88
N VAL A 10 12.41 -5.74 -16.31
CA VAL A 10 12.92 -5.19 -15.05
C VAL A 10 11.78 -5.03 -14.06
N TYR A 11 11.98 -5.53 -12.85
CA TYR A 11 11.07 -5.35 -11.73
C TYR A 11 11.36 -4.01 -11.05
N ALA A 12 10.33 -3.22 -10.77
CA ALA A 12 10.46 -1.89 -10.20
C ALA A 12 9.96 -1.81 -8.75
N TYR A 13 10.78 -1.23 -7.86
CA TYR A 13 10.46 -1.08 -6.43
C TYR A 13 9.88 0.28 -6.10
N CYS A 14 10.62 1.35 -6.39
CA CYS A 14 10.20 2.72 -6.16
C CYS A 14 10.97 3.68 -7.04
N LEU A 15 10.35 4.84 -7.30
CA LEU A 15 10.97 5.97 -7.94
C LEU A 15 11.36 6.99 -6.87
N LEU A 16 12.57 7.51 -6.94
CA LEU A 16 13.05 8.58 -6.07
C LEU A 16 13.67 9.72 -6.89
N ARG A 17 13.92 10.83 -6.22
CA ARG A 17 14.64 11.98 -6.77
C ARG A 17 16.02 12.05 -6.11
N THR A 18 17.07 11.78 -6.87
CA THR A 18 18.47 11.81 -6.42
C THR A 18 19.35 12.38 -7.55
N PRO A 19 20.42 13.11 -7.23
CA PRO A 19 21.42 13.49 -8.22
C PRO A 19 22.06 12.24 -8.86
N SER A 20 22.38 12.33 -10.16
CA SER A 20 22.83 11.21 -11.01
C SER A 20 24.21 10.61 -10.66
N GLN A 21 24.82 10.98 -9.53
CA GLN A 21 26.14 10.53 -9.09
C GLN A 21 26.15 10.00 -7.64
N GLN A 22 24.99 9.81 -7.02
CA GLN A 22 24.95 9.24 -5.68
C GLN A 22 25.25 7.74 -5.73
N GLU A 23 26.26 7.29 -4.98
CA GLU A 23 26.53 5.87 -4.80
C GLU A 23 25.32 5.18 -4.17
N TRP A 24 24.93 4.04 -4.72
CA TRP A 24 23.81 3.26 -4.24
C TRP A 24 24.30 2.07 -3.41
N PRO A 25 23.77 1.84 -2.20
CA PRO A 25 24.17 0.68 -1.41
C PRO A 25 23.80 -0.61 -2.14
N VAL A 26 24.61 -1.66 -1.94
CA VAL A 26 24.28 -2.98 -2.45
C VAL A 26 23.10 -3.53 -1.66
N LEU A 27 21.90 -3.46 -2.24
CA LEU A 27 20.69 -4.00 -1.65
C LEU A 27 20.33 -5.33 -2.32
N GLN A 28 19.89 -6.29 -1.51
CA GLN A 28 19.26 -7.51 -2.00
C GLN A 28 17.76 -7.34 -2.00
N GLY A 29 17.18 -7.39 -3.19
CA GLY A 29 15.75 -7.32 -3.40
C GLY A 29 15.09 -8.69 -3.36
N ILE A 30 14.01 -8.81 -4.13
CA ILE A 30 13.18 -10.01 -4.16
C ILE A 30 13.97 -11.24 -4.59
N GLY A 31 13.84 -12.33 -3.84
CA GLY A 31 14.51 -13.60 -4.15
C GLY A 31 16.04 -13.52 -4.12
N GLY A 32 16.61 -12.51 -3.43
CA GLY A 32 18.05 -12.28 -3.38
C GLY A 32 18.63 -11.62 -4.64
N HIS A 33 17.79 -11.19 -5.59
CA HIS A 33 18.27 -10.48 -6.77
C HIS A 33 18.81 -9.10 -6.39
N PRO A 34 19.95 -8.66 -6.98
CA PRO A 34 20.50 -7.35 -6.68
C PRO A 34 19.53 -6.25 -7.11
N VAL A 35 19.48 -5.18 -6.32
CA VAL A 35 18.80 -3.94 -6.70
C VAL A 35 19.83 -2.98 -7.27
N PHE A 36 19.52 -2.38 -8.41
CA PHE A 36 20.36 -1.38 -9.05
C PHE A 36 19.56 -0.11 -9.39
N PRO A 37 20.22 1.06 -9.37
CA PRO A 37 19.59 2.32 -9.78
C PRO A 37 19.60 2.44 -11.31
N SER A 38 18.46 2.84 -11.89
CA SER A 38 18.35 3.28 -13.28
C SER A 38 18.01 4.76 -13.32
N HIS A 39 18.94 5.57 -13.84
CA HIS A 39 18.88 7.03 -13.77
C HIS A 39 18.21 7.63 -15.02
N CYS A 40 17.31 8.58 -14.80
CA CYS A 40 16.70 9.37 -15.87
C CYS A 40 16.62 10.83 -15.43
N GLY A 41 17.65 11.61 -15.78
CA GLY A 41 17.81 12.99 -15.33
C GLY A 41 17.95 13.07 -13.81
N ARG A 42 17.00 13.75 -13.14
CA ARG A 42 16.97 13.92 -11.67
C ARG A 42 16.25 12.80 -10.93
N TYR A 43 15.74 11.82 -11.66
CA TYR A 43 14.97 10.72 -11.10
C TYR A 43 15.77 9.43 -11.20
N THR A 44 15.50 8.52 -10.27
CA THR A 44 16.13 7.20 -10.23
C THR A 44 15.09 6.18 -9.86
N MET A 45 14.96 5.16 -10.69
CA MET A 45 14.12 4.01 -10.42
C MET A 45 14.99 2.90 -9.85
N LEU A 46 14.57 2.29 -8.75
CA LEU A 46 15.22 1.09 -8.24
C LEU A 46 14.65 -0.15 -8.92
N LEU A 47 15.54 -0.94 -9.51
CA LEU A 47 15.19 -2.07 -10.36
C LEU A 47 15.91 -3.36 -9.94
N SER A 48 15.31 -4.50 -10.29
CA SER A 48 16.00 -5.80 -10.31
C SER A 48 15.73 -6.49 -11.64
N HIS A 49 16.73 -7.21 -12.17
CA HIS A 49 16.53 -8.14 -13.27
C HIS A 49 15.95 -9.43 -12.71
N LEU A 50 14.72 -9.76 -13.10
CA LEU A 50 14.08 -11.03 -12.78
C LEU A 50 14.07 -11.93 -14.01
N LYS A 51 14.25 -13.24 -13.80
CA LYS A 51 14.04 -14.22 -14.85
C LYS A 51 12.57 -14.26 -15.26
N LYS A 52 12.27 -14.61 -16.52
CA LYS A 52 10.89 -14.65 -17.05
C LYS A 52 9.98 -15.64 -16.31
N ASP A 53 10.57 -16.67 -15.72
CA ASP A 53 9.92 -17.73 -14.96
C ASP A 53 10.00 -17.51 -13.44
N PHE A 54 10.42 -16.31 -12.98
CA PHE A 54 10.48 -15.98 -11.57
C PHE A 54 9.11 -16.13 -10.91
N SER A 55 9.02 -16.99 -9.89
CA SER A 55 7.79 -17.18 -9.11
C SER A 55 7.81 -16.30 -7.87
N PHE A 56 6.83 -15.40 -7.77
CA PHE A 56 6.61 -14.63 -6.56
C PHE A 56 6.12 -15.52 -5.42
N THR A 57 6.58 -15.22 -4.21
CA THR A 57 6.15 -15.87 -2.96
C THR A 57 5.62 -14.81 -1.98
N PRO A 58 4.94 -15.18 -0.89
CA PRO A 58 4.58 -14.22 0.16
C PRO A 58 5.80 -13.47 0.72
N ARG A 59 6.96 -14.12 0.80
CA ARG A 59 8.23 -13.50 1.18
C ARG A 59 8.64 -12.39 0.22
N SER A 60 8.39 -12.54 -1.07
CA SER A 60 8.67 -11.51 -2.08
C SER A 60 7.92 -10.19 -1.81
N ILE A 61 6.72 -10.24 -1.21
CA ILE A 61 5.96 -9.04 -0.84
C ILE A 61 6.70 -8.29 0.27
N VAL A 62 7.22 -9.03 1.26
CA VAL A 62 8.00 -8.46 2.37
C VAL A 62 9.31 -7.88 1.86
N GLU A 63 10.03 -8.60 1.00
CA GLU A 63 11.30 -8.16 0.40
C GLU A 63 11.11 -6.88 -0.43
N HIS A 64 10.04 -6.80 -1.24
CA HIS A 64 9.65 -5.55 -1.91
C HIS A 64 9.45 -4.41 -0.92
N GLY A 65 8.64 -4.67 0.10
CA GLY A 65 8.33 -3.68 1.14
C GLY A 65 9.57 -3.17 1.85
N GLN A 66 10.55 -4.04 2.12
CA GLN A 66 11.81 -3.70 2.77
C GLN A 66 12.65 -2.74 1.91
N ILE A 67 12.79 -2.99 0.61
CA ILE A 67 13.53 -2.07 -0.29
C ILE A 67 12.89 -0.68 -0.30
N VAL A 68 11.56 -0.62 -0.43
CA VAL A 68 10.83 0.65 -0.46
C VAL A 68 10.91 1.37 0.89
N ALA A 69 10.73 0.65 2.00
CA ALA A 69 10.80 1.22 3.35
C ALA A 69 12.20 1.76 3.66
N HIS A 70 13.24 0.98 3.38
CA HIS A 70 14.63 1.41 3.58
C HIS A 70 14.96 2.67 2.77
N THR A 71 14.49 2.73 1.52
CA THR A 71 14.70 3.93 0.68
C THR A 71 13.95 5.14 1.23
N PHE A 72 12.75 4.93 1.78
CA PHE A 72 11.90 5.97 2.35
C PHE A 72 12.45 6.59 3.63
N GLU A 73 13.30 5.89 4.38
CA GLU A 73 13.96 6.42 5.58
C GLU A 73 14.77 7.69 5.29
N THR A 74 15.34 7.79 4.10
CA THR A 74 16.28 8.86 3.72
C THR A 74 15.80 9.71 2.53
N HIS A 75 14.84 9.22 1.75
CA HIS A 75 14.39 9.87 0.52
C HIS A 75 12.87 9.99 0.45
N THR A 76 12.39 10.98 -0.30
CA THR A 76 11.00 10.97 -0.77
C THR A 76 10.87 9.93 -1.87
N VAL A 77 9.97 8.97 -1.71
CA VAL A 77 9.77 7.88 -2.67
C VAL A 77 8.35 7.88 -3.22
N LEU A 78 8.21 7.52 -4.49
CA LEU A 78 6.96 7.08 -5.09
C LEU A 78 6.99 5.56 -5.16
N PRO A 79 6.30 4.86 -4.25
CA PRO A 79 6.43 3.42 -4.16
C PRO A 79 5.67 2.72 -5.30
N MET A 80 6.32 1.78 -5.98
CA MET A 80 5.63 0.96 -6.98
C MET A 80 4.80 -0.11 -6.29
N ARG A 81 3.66 -0.46 -6.88
CA ARG A 81 2.88 -1.62 -6.41
C ARG A 81 3.72 -2.89 -6.57
N PHE A 82 3.63 -3.80 -5.61
CA PHE A 82 4.26 -5.10 -5.71
C PHE A 82 3.88 -5.79 -7.03
N GLY A 83 4.88 -6.32 -7.73
CA GLY A 83 4.67 -7.01 -9.01
C GLY A 83 4.78 -6.10 -10.23
N THR A 84 5.13 -4.82 -10.07
CA THR A 84 5.30 -3.92 -11.22
C THR A 84 6.55 -4.29 -12.01
N VAL A 85 6.36 -4.71 -13.27
CA VAL A 85 7.44 -5.10 -14.17
C VAL A 85 7.33 -4.31 -15.47
N PHE A 86 8.46 -3.76 -15.91
CA PHE A 86 8.57 -3.09 -17.20
C PHE A 86 9.20 -4.03 -18.23
N PRO A 87 8.85 -3.92 -19.52
CA PRO A 87 9.47 -4.72 -20.57
C PRO A 87 10.98 -4.47 -20.71
N SER A 88 11.44 -3.26 -20.40
CA SER A 88 12.86 -2.89 -20.34
C SER A 88 13.07 -1.59 -19.57
N GLU A 89 14.33 -1.28 -19.26
CA GLU A 89 14.73 0.01 -18.68
C GLU A 89 14.33 1.19 -19.56
N LYS A 90 14.38 1.05 -20.89
CA LYS A 90 13.90 2.08 -21.82
C LYS A 90 12.43 2.44 -21.61
N HIS A 91 11.59 1.48 -21.21
CA HIS A 91 10.18 1.77 -20.87
C HIS A 91 10.06 2.54 -19.54
N VAL A 92 10.95 2.29 -18.59
CA VAL A 92 11.04 3.07 -17.35
C VAL A 92 11.43 4.52 -17.66
N GLU A 93 12.45 4.70 -18.49
CA GLU A 93 12.87 6.04 -18.92
C GLU A 93 11.77 6.79 -19.66
N ASN A 94 11.06 6.14 -20.59
CA ASN A 94 9.97 6.77 -21.34
C ASN A 94 8.84 7.21 -20.40
N LEU A 95 8.44 6.35 -19.46
CA LEU A 95 7.46 6.71 -18.42
C LEU A 95 7.91 7.97 -17.66
N ILE A 96 9.18 8.02 -17.25
CA ILE A 96 9.70 9.18 -16.52
C ILE A 96 9.68 10.43 -17.41
N LYS A 97 10.15 10.33 -18.66
CA LYS A 97 10.22 11.46 -19.62
C LYS A 97 8.83 12.02 -19.98
N GLU A 98 7.84 11.15 -20.16
CA GLU A 98 6.47 11.55 -20.50
C GLU A 98 5.73 12.21 -19.34
N ASN A 99 6.09 11.90 -18.08
CA ASN A 99 5.35 12.33 -16.89
C ASN A 99 6.13 13.33 -16.01
N GLN A 100 7.14 14.02 -16.55
CA GLN A 100 8.04 14.90 -15.79
C GLN A 100 7.34 15.93 -14.89
N ARG A 101 6.29 16.59 -15.41
CA ARG A 101 5.55 17.63 -14.69
C ARG A 101 4.80 17.07 -13.50
N GLU A 102 4.01 16.02 -13.72
CA GLU A 102 3.23 15.37 -12.67
C GLU A 102 4.11 14.70 -11.62
N LEU A 103 5.24 14.10 -12.04
CA LEU A 103 6.24 13.58 -11.12
C LEU A 103 6.80 14.69 -10.23
N LEU A 104 7.17 15.84 -10.80
CA LEU A 104 7.70 16.97 -10.03
C LEU A 104 6.67 17.51 -9.03
N GLU A 105 5.42 17.68 -9.45
CA GLU A 105 4.30 18.10 -8.60
C GLU A 105 4.09 17.08 -7.47
N THR A 106 4.08 15.78 -7.79
CA THR A 106 3.92 14.70 -6.81
C THR A 106 5.04 14.66 -5.79
N PHE A 107 6.31 14.71 -6.23
CA PHE A 107 7.45 14.73 -5.31
C PHE A 107 7.43 15.97 -4.43
N SER A 108 7.09 17.15 -4.97
CA SER A 108 6.97 18.38 -4.19
C SER A 108 5.86 18.26 -3.14
N ARG A 109 4.72 17.67 -3.52
CA ARG A 109 3.61 17.41 -2.62
C ARG A 109 3.96 16.38 -1.55
N LEU A 110 4.70 15.32 -1.83
CA LEU A 110 4.98 14.23 -0.88
C LEU A 110 6.26 14.42 -0.06
N ARG A 111 7.10 15.41 -0.42
CA ARG A 111 8.34 15.70 0.32
C ARG A 111 8.05 15.99 1.79
N GLY A 112 8.81 15.32 2.67
CA GLY A 112 8.71 15.48 4.12
C GLY A 112 7.40 14.98 4.72
N LYS A 113 6.68 14.11 4.01
CA LYS A 113 5.38 13.58 4.44
C LYS A 113 5.42 12.06 4.51
N ALA A 114 4.55 11.51 5.36
CA ALA A 114 4.38 10.08 5.55
C ALA A 114 2.91 9.71 5.56
N GLU A 115 2.62 8.47 5.18
CA GLU A 115 1.29 7.89 5.30
C GLU A 115 1.14 7.20 6.66
N MET A 116 0.08 7.55 7.38
CA MET A 116 -0.38 6.85 8.58
C MET A 116 -1.69 6.13 8.27
N ARG A 117 -1.83 4.89 8.73
CA ARG A 117 -3.04 4.10 8.50
C ARG A 117 -3.77 3.81 9.80
N LEU A 118 -5.07 4.08 9.79
CA LEU A 118 -6.00 3.78 10.87
C LEU A 118 -6.97 2.72 10.39
N LYS A 119 -7.11 1.64 11.17
CA LYS A 119 -8.13 0.61 10.97
C LYS A 119 -8.96 0.49 12.22
N PHE A 120 -10.27 0.45 12.09
CA PHE A 120 -11.16 0.27 13.22
C PHE A 120 -12.42 -0.47 12.78
N GLN A 121 -13.05 -1.09 13.76
CA GLN A 121 -14.32 -1.78 13.60
C GLN A 121 -15.37 -1.01 14.41
N ILE A 122 -16.51 -0.79 13.80
CA ILE A 122 -17.66 -0.15 14.43
C ILE A 122 -18.73 -1.23 14.55
N SER A 123 -19.15 -1.53 15.77
CA SER A 123 -20.26 -2.43 16.00
C SER A 123 -21.57 -1.66 16.02
N SER A 124 -22.51 -2.09 15.17
CA SER A 124 -23.89 -1.60 15.21
C SER A 124 -24.53 -2.19 16.45
N GLY A 125 -24.44 -1.47 17.58
CA GLY A 125 -24.81 -1.94 18.90
C GLY A 125 -26.08 -2.78 18.95
N ASN A 126 -25.92 -4.04 19.31
CA ASN A 126 -26.94 -4.80 20.01
C ASN A 126 -26.30 -5.22 21.33
N GLU A 127 -26.66 -4.52 22.42
CA GLU A 127 -26.35 -5.04 23.75
C GLU A 127 -27.00 -6.43 23.92
N ALA A 128 -26.28 -7.30 24.62
CA ALA A 128 -26.66 -8.64 25.09
C ALA A 128 -26.59 -9.82 24.09
N LYS A 129 -25.49 -10.61 24.18
CA LYS A 129 -25.54 -12.03 24.59
C LYS A 129 -24.29 -12.42 25.39
N GLY A 130 -24.51 -13.03 26.56
CA GLY A 130 -23.49 -13.45 27.54
C GLY A 130 -22.52 -14.55 27.08
N PRO A 131 -21.74 -15.14 28.00
CA PRO A 131 -20.53 -15.87 27.68
C PRO A 131 -20.86 -17.25 27.09
N ALA A 132 -20.70 -17.42 25.78
CA ALA A 132 -20.77 -18.74 25.14
C ALA A 132 -19.36 -19.32 24.95
N LYS A 133 -19.03 -20.32 25.77
CA LYS A 133 -17.87 -21.19 25.63
C LYS A 133 -17.89 -21.93 24.28
N LYS A 134 -16.72 -21.97 23.61
CA LYS A 134 -16.15 -22.92 22.59
C LYS A 134 -17.10 -23.96 21.95
N SER A 135 -17.05 -24.22 20.63
CA SER A 135 -15.99 -25.02 19.96
C SER A 135 -16.11 -25.02 18.41
N PRO A 136 -15.09 -25.49 17.64
CA PRO A 136 -14.90 -25.17 16.21
C PRO A 136 -15.39 -26.26 15.26
N GLN A 137 -16.09 -25.93 14.15
CA GLN A 137 -16.21 -26.85 12.99
C GLN A 137 -16.40 -26.17 11.62
N LYS A 138 -15.44 -26.50 10.73
CA LYS A 138 -15.51 -26.84 9.29
C LYS A 138 -16.20 -25.91 8.27
N THR A 139 -15.32 -25.29 7.48
CA THR A 139 -15.32 -25.10 6.02
C THR A 139 -16.49 -25.69 5.22
N LEU A 140 -17.22 -24.82 4.52
CA LEU A 140 -17.95 -25.17 3.29
C LEU A 140 -17.59 -24.17 2.21
N SER A 141 -16.86 -24.68 1.21
CA SER A 141 -16.49 -23.98 -0.02
C SER A 141 -17.74 -23.71 -0.86
N LEU A 142 -17.92 -22.49 -1.38
CA LEU A 142 -18.76 -22.27 -2.56
C LEU A 142 -17.98 -21.47 -3.62
N LYS A 143 -17.60 -22.19 -4.68
CA LYS A 143 -17.13 -21.63 -5.95
C LYS A 143 -18.33 -21.01 -6.68
N LYS A 144 -18.30 -19.71 -6.96
CA LYS A 144 -18.67 -19.05 -8.24
C LYS A 144 -18.86 -17.55 -8.03
N ALA A 145 -17.98 -16.75 -8.62
CA ALA A 145 -18.31 -15.53 -9.37
C ALA A 145 -17.00 -14.92 -9.89
N LEU A 146 -16.47 -15.47 -10.99
CA LEU A 146 -15.69 -14.69 -11.93
C LEU A 146 -16.72 -14.00 -12.83
N THR A 147 -16.86 -12.68 -12.68
CA THR A 147 -17.03 -11.66 -13.73
C THR A 147 -17.67 -10.42 -13.11
N SER A 148 -17.03 -9.27 -13.32
CA SER A 148 -17.53 -7.91 -13.08
C SER A 148 -18.24 -7.68 -11.74
N SER A 149 -17.49 -7.36 -10.69
CA SER A 149 -18.08 -6.75 -9.51
C SER A 149 -17.69 -5.28 -9.47
N ALA A 150 -18.64 -4.41 -9.80
CA ALA A 150 -18.77 -3.14 -9.10
C ALA A 150 -18.52 -3.41 -7.60
N PRO A 151 -17.90 -2.47 -6.85
CA PRO A 151 -17.76 -2.64 -5.41
C PRO A 151 -19.12 -3.05 -4.84
N PRO A 152 -19.19 -4.08 -3.95
CA PRO A 152 -20.45 -4.51 -3.38
C PRO A 152 -21.17 -3.27 -2.87
N ALA A 153 -22.43 -3.09 -3.27
CA ALA A 153 -23.22 -1.93 -2.89
C ALA A 153 -23.14 -1.81 -1.36
N VAL A 154 -22.39 -0.82 -0.89
CA VAL A 154 -22.23 -0.55 0.53
C VAL A 154 -23.59 -0.09 1.00
N ASP A 155 -24.11 -0.72 2.06
CA ASP A 155 -25.40 -0.32 2.63
C ASP A 155 -25.37 1.20 2.94
N PRO A 156 -26.38 1.98 2.54
CA PRO A 156 -26.37 3.43 2.74
C PRO A 156 -26.15 3.86 4.19
N LYS A 157 -26.57 3.03 5.18
CA LYS A 157 -26.35 3.34 6.60
C LYS A 157 -24.88 3.14 6.99
N THR A 158 -24.23 2.09 6.49
CA THR A 158 -22.79 1.89 6.61
C THR A 158 -22.01 3.08 6.08
N HIS A 159 -22.38 3.58 4.90
CA HIS A 159 -21.70 4.71 4.28
C HIS A 159 -21.83 5.98 5.14
N ALA A 160 -23.04 6.28 5.63
CA ALA A 160 -23.28 7.44 6.48
C ALA A 160 -22.51 7.36 7.82
N LEU A 161 -22.40 6.17 8.41
CA LEU A 161 -21.61 5.96 9.63
C LEU A 161 -20.11 6.15 9.36
N ALA A 162 -19.61 5.60 8.25
CA ALA A 162 -18.22 5.79 7.84
C ALA A 162 -17.90 7.28 7.59
N GLU A 163 -18.79 8.03 6.94
CA GLU A 163 -18.60 9.47 6.71
C GLU A 163 -18.51 10.27 8.02
N LYS A 164 -19.34 9.96 9.02
CA LYS A 164 -19.25 10.58 10.35
C LYS A 164 -17.90 10.29 11.02
N CYS A 165 -17.45 9.04 10.95
CA CYS A 165 -16.13 8.68 11.49
C CYS A 165 -15.00 9.39 10.77
N VAL A 166 -15.06 9.47 9.43
CA VAL A 166 -14.05 10.21 8.63
C VAL A 166 -14.03 11.68 9.00
N TYR A 167 -15.20 12.32 9.13
CA TYR A 167 -15.28 13.72 9.57
C TYR A 167 -14.62 13.93 10.92
N TRP A 168 -14.94 13.08 11.89
CA TRP A 168 -14.36 13.17 13.22
C TRP A 168 -12.84 12.91 13.23
N LEU A 169 -12.36 11.94 12.45
CA LEU A 169 -10.92 11.67 12.29
C LEU A 169 -10.18 12.85 11.63
N ARG A 170 -10.81 13.53 10.67
CA ARG A 170 -10.26 14.74 10.06
C ARG A 170 -10.08 15.85 11.09
N GLU A 171 -11.08 16.07 11.93
CA GLU A 171 -11.01 17.07 13.01
C GLU A 171 -9.94 16.72 14.05
N ALA A 172 -9.87 15.46 14.46
CA ALA A 172 -8.94 14.99 15.47
C ALA A 172 -7.48 15.01 15.00
N PHE A 173 -7.21 14.54 13.78
CA PHE A 173 -5.85 14.33 13.30
C PHE A 173 -5.34 15.44 12.36
N ARG A 174 -6.25 16.21 11.74
CA ARG A 174 -5.97 17.26 10.76
C ARG A 174 -4.93 16.81 9.72
N PRO A 175 -5.22 15.73 8.95
CA PRO A 175 -4.33 15.26 7.91
C PRO A 175 -4.26 16.29 6.78
N LEU A 176 -3.17 16.27 6.01
CA LEU A 176 -3.04 17.11 4.82
C LEU A 176 -3.91 16.60 3.68
N GLN A 177 -4.03 15.28 3.57
CA GLN A 177 -4.91 14.56 2.65
C GLN A 177 -5.33 13.25 3.30
N ASP A 178 -6.47 12.72 2.89
CA ASP A 178 -6.92 11.40 3.31
C ASP A 178 -7.54 10.60 2.17
N THR A 179 -7.56 9.29 2.36
CA THR A 179 -8.33 8.35 1.56
C THR A 179 -8.93 7.34 2.50
N PHE A 180 -10.20 6.97 2.32
CA PHE A 180 -10.85 5.98 3.17
C PHE A 180 -11.59 4.95 2.34
N SER A 181 -11.79 3.78 2.94
CA SER A 181 -12.65 2.73 2.43
C SER A 181 -13.38 2.09 3.60
N CYS A 182 -14.59 1.58 3.35
CA CYS A 182 -15.36 0.84 4.33
C CYS A 182 -15.83 -0.49 3.73
N ARG A 183 -16.03 -1.48 4.60
CA ARG A 183 -16.61 -2.76 4.24
C ARG A 183 -17.50 -3.28 5.37
N ASN A 184 -18.60 -3.92 5.00
CA ASN A 184 -19.44 -4.63 5.94
C ASN A 184 -18.74 -5.92 6.41
N LEU A 185 -18.88 -6.21 7.70
CA LEU A 185 -18.48 -7.45 8.34
C LEU A 185 -19.74 -8.22 8.77
N PRO A 186 -19.62 -9.52 9.09
CA PRO A 186 -20.73 -10.28 9.66
C PRO A 186 -21.22 -9.65 10.97
N GLY A 187 -22.53 -9.62 11.20
CA GLY A 187 -23.12 -9.12 12.45
C GLY A 187 -23.36 -7.60 12.49
N ASP A 188 -23.61 -6.98 11.33
CA ASP A 188 -23.81 -5.52 11.17
C ASP A 188 -22.61 -4.64 11.58
N ASP A 189 -21.45 -5.27 11.80
CA ASP A 189 -20.18 -4.60 12.03
C ASP A 189 -19.66 -3.94 10.74
N VAL A 190 -18.95 -2.82 10.90
CA VAL A 190 -18.32 -2.08 9.80
C VAL A 190 -16.83 -1.97 10.04
N ALA A 191 -16.01 -2.45 9.10
CA ALA A 191 -14.59 -2.18 9.09
C ALA A 191 -14.30 -0.93 8.25
N VAL A 192 -13.60 0.03 8.86
CA VAL A 192 -13.12 1.25 8.19
C VAL A 192 -11.60 1.21 8.13
N ASP A 193 -11.06 1.55 6.95
CA ASP A 193 -9.64 1.66 6.67
C ASP A 193 -9.36 3.05 6.12
N CYS A 194 -8.61 3.85 6.87
CA CYS A 194 -8.27 5.22 6.52
C CYS A 194 -6.75 5.35 6.37
N ALA A 195 -6.32 6.02 5.30
CA ALA A 195 -4.95 6.48 5.14
C ALA A 195 -4.93 8.00 5.24
N HIS A 196 -4.03 8.53 6.07
CA HIS A 196 -3.80 9.95 6.28
C HIS A 196 -2.39 10.31 5.82
N LEU A 197 -2.27 11.34 5.00
CA LEU A 197 -1.00 11.95 4.67
C LEU A 197 -0.70 13.04 5.69
N ILE A 198 0.41 12.92 6.40
CA ILE A 198 0.84 13.87 7.42
C ILE A 198 2.27 14.33 7.18
N GLU A 199 2.66 15.45 7.79
CA GLU A 199 4.06 15.83 7.86
C GLU A 199 4.85 14.86 8.74
N ALA A 200 6.06 14.50 8.33
CA ALA A 200 6.90 13.55 9.05
C ALA A 200 7.24 14.04 10.47
N CYS A 201 7.37 15.34 10.67
CA CYS A 201 7.58 15.93 12.00
C CYS A 201 6.40 15.73 12.97
N ARG A 202 5.19 15.44 12.46
CA ARG A 202 3.97 15.24 13.27
C ARG A 202 3.68 13.77 13.61
N ILE A 203 4.55 12.83 13.19
CA ILE A 203 4.31 11.38 13.40
C ILE A 203 4.12 11.05 14.88
N GLU A 204 4.93 11.62 15.76
CA GLU A 204 4.89 11.30 17.18
C GLU A 204 3.63 11.88 17.86
N ASP A 205 3.25 13.11 17.51
CA ASP A 205 2.01 13.72 17.99
C ASP A 205 0.78 12.93 17.50
N TYR A 206 0.83 12.46 16.25
CA TYR A 206 -0.21 11.62 15.68
C TYR A 206 -0.36 10.28 16.44
N ARG A 207 0.76 9.64 16.80
CA ARG A 207 0.77 8.41 17.59
C ARG A 207 0.15 8.63 18.96
N LYS A 208 0.56 9.70 19.67
CA LYS A 208 0.01 10.08 20.98
C LYS A 208 -1.50 10.33 20.91
N ALA A 209 -1.94 11.12 19.94
CA ALA A 209 -3.37 11.39 19.73
C ALA A 209 -4.17 10.09 19.53
N THR A 210 -3.63 9.14 18.76
CA THR A 210 -4.26 7.83 18.56
C THR A 210 -4.32 7.01 19.85
N SER A 211 -3.26 6.99 20.64
CA SER A 211 -3.23 6.28 21.93
C SER A 211 -4.22 6.86 22.94
N SER A 212 -4.31 8.19 23.05
CA SER A 212 -5.30 8.85 23.91
C SER A 212 -6.73 8.50 23.49
N LEU A 213 -6.98 8.47 22.18
CA LEU A 213 -8.28 8.13 21.61
C LEU A 213 -8.69 6.68 21.89
N ALA A 214 -7.77 5.74 21.70
CA ALA A 214 -7.99 4.33 22.01
C ALA A 214 -8.30 4.10 23.50
N SER A 215 -7.72 4.92 24.40
CA SER A 215 -7.98 4.82 25.84
C SER A 215 -9.32 5.44 26.29
N ALA A 216 -9.84 6.42 25.55
CA ALA A 216 -11.03 7.18 25.95
C ALA A 216 -12.35 6.60 25.40
N GLU A 217 -12.33 6.02 24.20
CA GLU A 217 -13.56 5.79 23.39
C GLU A 217 -13.87 4.32 23.10
N MET A 218 -13.04 3.36 23.53
CA MET A 218 -13.13 1.98 23.02
C MET A 218 -13.23 0.92 24.11
N SER A 219 -14.45 0.67 24.58
CA SER A 219 -14.79 -0.57 25.30
C SER A 219 -15.06 -1.76 24.36
N ASP A 220 -15.24 -1.55 23.04
CA ASP A 220 -15.60 -2.66 22.13
C ASP A 220 -15.10 -2.55 20.67
N GLY A 221 -14.29 -1.54 20.31
CA GLY A 221 -13.72 -1.40 18.95
C GLY A 221 -12.20 -1.40 18.98
N SER A 222 -11.53 -2.14 18.09
CA SER A 222 -10.06 -2.17 18.06
C SER A 222 -9.50 -1.15 17.06
N LEU A 223 -9.18 0.07 17.51
CA LEU A 223 -8.44 1.04 16.69
C LEU A 223 -6.99 0.58 16.57
N ARG A 224 -6.57 0.25 15.35
CA ARG A 224 -5.20 -0.11 15.01
C ARG A 224 -4.56 1.00 14.18
N LEU A 225 -3.48 1.55 14.72
CA LEU A 225 -2.58 2.45 14.01
C LEU A 225 -1.43 1.66 13.37
N SER A 226 -1.04 2.02 12.15
CA SER A 226 0.21 1.57 11.55
C SER A 226 0.88 2.68 10.75
N GLY A 227 2.21 2.62 10.63
CA GLY A 227 3.03 3.60 9.94
C GLY A 227 4.16 4.15 10.83
N PRO A 228 5.01 5.03 10.29
CA PRO A 228 4.89 5.67 9.00
C PRO A 228 5.14 4.74 7.81
N TRP A 229 4.36 4.90 6.76
CA TRP A 229 4.49 4.16 5.51
C TRP A 229 4.92 5.09 4.37
N PRO A 230 5.61 4.55 3.34
CA PRO A 230 5.68 5.18 2.03
C PRO A 230 4.26 5.50 1.53
N PRO A 231 4.05 6.63 0.83
CA PRO A 231 2.73 7.15 0.51
C PRO A 231 2.04 6.42 -0.67
N TYR A 232 1.71 5.14 -0.50
CA TYR A 232 1.06 4.30 -1.52
C TYR A 232 -0.31 4.82 -1.95
N HIS A 233 -1.12 5.35 -1.01
CA HIS A 233 -2.48 5.80 -1.30
C HIS A 233 -2.54 7.20 -1.92
N PHE A 234 -1.43 7.95 -1.88
CA PHE A 234 -1.36 9.34 -2.29
C PHE A 234 -0.60 9.56 -3.60
N LEU A 235 -0.36 8.48 -4.36
CA LEU A 235 0.23 8.54 -5.68
C LEU A 235 -0.77 9.05 -6.72
N PRO A 236 -0.30 9.74 -7.78
CA PRO A 236 -1.15 10.16 -8.87
C PRO A 236 -1.79 8.96 -9.58
N ASN A 237 -3.07 9.06 -9.90
CA ASN A 237 -3.77 8.08 -10.73
C ASN A 237 -3.55 8.29 -12.25
N SER A 238 -2.95 9.43 -12.64
CA SER A 238 -2.83 9.82 -14.04
C SER A 238 -1.58 9.22 -14.71
N ILE A 239 -0.53 8.93 -13.93
CA ILE A 239 0.62 8.13 -14.39
C ILE A 239 0.19 6.66 -14.55
N ARG A 240 0.08 6.21 -15.80
CA ARG A 240 -0.25 4.82 -16.12
C ARG A 240 0.94 3.90 -15.89
N MET A 241 0.97 3.28 -14.72
CA MET A 241 1.95 2.23 -14.41
C MET A 241 1.58 0.91 -15.12
N PRO A 242 2.58 0.08 -15.47
CA PRO A 242 2.32 -1.28 -15.93
C PRO A 242 1.47 -2.04 -14.91
N ALA A 243 0.53 -2.85 -15.40
CA ALA A 243 -0.23 -3.72 -14.53
C ALA A 243 0.71 -4.71 -13.82
N PRO A 244 0.55 -4.96 -12.51
CA PRO A 244 1.37 -5.94 -11.81
C PRO A 244 1.30 -7.32 -12.46
N VAL A 245 2.46 -7.91 -12.77
CA VAL A 245 2.58 -9.23 -13.38
C VAL A 245 2.65 -10.29 -12.28
N VAL A 246 1.71 -10.25 -11.33
CA VAL A 246 1.61 -11.30 -10.32
C VAL A 246 0.84 -12.47 -10.93
N ARG A 247 1.56 -13.39 -11.58
CA ARG A 247 1.00 -14.71 -11.86
C ARG A 247 0.90 -15.43 -10.53
N ALA A 248 -0.30 -15.50 -9.97
CA ALA A 248 -0.56 -16.29 -8.77
C ALA A 248 -0.23 -17.76 -9.08
N SER A 249 0.97 -18.20 -8.72
CA SER A 249 1.21 -19.61 -8.43
C SER A 249 0.28 -19.95 -7.27
N ARG A 250 -0.85 -20.61 -7.56
CA ARG A 250 -1.86 -20.98 -6.57
C ARG A 250 -1.18 -21.57 -5.33
N PRO A 251 -1.19 -20.88 -4.19
CA PRO A 251 -0.75 -21.48 -2.96
C PRO A 251 -1.92 -22.32 -2.44
N LYS A 252 -1.73 -23.63 -2.28
CA LYS A 252 -2.71 -24.51 -1.62
C LYS A 252 -2.90 -24.21 -0.12
N TYR A 253 -2.17 -23.25 0.45
CA TYR A 253 -2.28 -22.87 1.85
C TYR A 253 -2.00 -21.37 1.99
N LEU A 254 -3.05 -20.58 2.24
CA LEU A 254 -2.97 -19.20 2.72
C LEU A 254 -4.19 -18.94 3.60
N ALA A 255 -4.21 -19.65 4.74
CA ALA A 255 -4.71 -19.12 5.99
C ALA A 255 -3.48 -19.00 6.89
N ILE A 256 -3.45 -17.98 7.74
CA ILE A 256 -2.40 -17.66 8.73
C ILE A 256 -1.30 -16.72 8.18
N ALA A 257 -1.59 -15.42 8.22
CA ALA A 257 -0.66 -14.36 8.62
C ALA A 257 -1.45 -13.06 8.81
N ALA A 258 -2.32 -13.06 9.81
CA ALA A 258 -2.91 -11.86 10.41
C ALA A 258 -3.27 -12.21 11.87
N GLN A 259 -2.33 -11.96 12.77
CA GLN A 259 -2.59 -11.72 14.18
C GLN A 259 -2.04 -10.32 14.47
#